data_AF-I5BPS5-F1
#
_entry.id   AF-I5BPS5-F1
#
_cell.length_a   1.000
_cell.length_b   1.000
_cell.length_c   1.000
_cell.angle_alpha   90.00
_cell.angle_beta   90.00
_cell.angle_gamma   90.00
#
_symmetry.space_group_name_H-M   'P 1'
#
loop_
_entity.id
_entity.type
_entity.pdbx_description
1 polymer ?
#
loop_
_entity_poly.entity_id
_entity_poly.type
_entity_poly.pdbx_seq_one_letter_code
_entity_poly.pdbx_strand_id
1 'polypeptide(L)' 'MTNDTIGVDISKDHLDAHRMSDGKSQRFDNDKAGHSAFIGWLGLPGARIVTSR' A
#
# COMPACT_ATOMS: atom_id res chain seq x y z
N MET A 1 -3.97 8.81 17.22
CA MET A 1 -3.22 7.89 16.33
C MET A 1 -4.23 6.97 15.69
N THR A 2 -4.56 7.19 14.42
CA THR A 2 -5.45 6.29 13.67
C THR A 2 -4.60 5.15 13.14
N ASN A 3 -4.83 3.93 13.62
CA ASN A 3 -4.07 2.76 13.22
C ASN A 3 -4.64 2.24 11.89
N ASP A 4 -4.27 2.91 10.79
CA ASP A 4 -4.74 2.52 9.47
C ASP A 4 -3.98 1.28 8.99
N THR A 5 -4.72 0.26 8.55
CA THR A 5 -4.15 -1.01 8.09
C THR A 5 -4.23 -1.07 6.58
N ILE A 6 -3.08 -1.33 5.95
CA ILE A 6 -2.96 -1.46 4.50
C ILE A 6 -2.61 -2.90 4.19
N GLY A 7 -3.53 -3.61 3.53
CA GLY A 7 -3.25 -4.91 2.93
C GLY A 7 -2.51 -4.71 1.61
N VAL A 8 -1.45 -5.46 1.38
CA VAL A 8 -0.71 -5.41 0.11
C VAL A 8 -0.49 -6.84 -0.40
N ASP A 9 -0.97 -7.09 -1.61
CA ASP A 9 -0.61 -8.27 -2.38
C ASP A 9 0.57 -7.93 -3.31
N ILE A 10 1.60 -8.77 -3.31
CA ILE A 10 2.86 -8.50 -4.01
C ILE A 10 3.07 -9.55 -5.09
N SER A 11 3.14 -9.08 -6.32
CA SER A 11 3.51 -9.87 -7.49
C SER A 11 4.88 -9.45 -8.02
N LYS A 12 5.36 -10.12 -9.07
CA LYS A 12 6.63 -9.77 -9.71
C LYS A 12 6.64 -8.32 -10.18
N ASP A 13 5.57 -7.89 -10.83
CA ASP A 13 5.52 -6.64 -11.59
C ASP A 13 4.68 -5.56 -10.90
N HIS A 14 3.87 -5.92 -9.87
CA HIS A 14 2.91 -5.01 -9.24
C HIS A 14 2.74 -5.20 -7.73
N LEU A 15 2.35 -4.11 -7.07
CA LEU A 15 1.85 -4.04 -5.70
C LEU A 15 0.37 -3.66 -5.75
N ASP A 16 -0.50 -4.54 -5.27
CA ASP A 16 -1.94 -4.30 -5.19
C ASP A 16 -2.31 -3.96 -3.75
N ALA A 17 -2.53 -2.67 -3.46
CA ALA A 17 -2.75 -2.15 -2.11
C ALA A 17 -4.24 -1.91 -1.83
N HIS A 18 -4.67 -2.23 -0.61
CA HIS A 18 -6.02 -2.03 -0.10
C HIS A 18 -5.99 -1.38 1.29
N ARG A 19 -6.61 -0.20 1.44
CA ARG A 19 -6.70 0.54 2.69
C ARG A 19 -7.99 0.19 3.42
N MET A 20 -7.86 -0.33 4.65
CA MET A 20 -9.00 -0.80 5.43
C MET A 20 -9.87 0.35 5.98
N SER A 21 -9.27 1.51 6.27
CA SER A 21 -10.03 2.63 6.87
C SER A 21 -11.05 3.27 5.93
N ASP A 22 -10.76 3.34 4.63
CA ASP A 22 -11.61 4.00 3.62
C ASP A 22 -11.98 3.10 2.43
N GLY A 23 -11.53 1.84 2.44
CA GLY A 23 -11.81 0.85 1.40
C GLY A 23 -11.13 1.12 0.06
N LYS A 24 -10.25 2.14 -0.04
CA LYS A 24 -9.59 2.47 -1.30
C LYS A 24 -8.58 1.40 -1.68
N SER A 25 -8.55 1.10 -2.97
CA SER A 25 -7.56 0.19 -3.55
C SER A 25 -6.79 0.89 -4.65
N GLN A 26 -5.50 0.64 -4.74
CA GLN A 26 -4.66 1.16 -5.81
C GLN A 26 -3.53 0.19 -6.14
N ARG A 27 -3.27 0.02 -7.44
CA ARG A 27 -2.16 -0.76 -7.97
C ARG A 27 -0.97 0.16 -8.26
N PHE A 28 0.22 -0.32 -7.95
CA PHE A 28 1.50 0.32 -8.27
C PHE A 28 2.41 -0.67 -8.97
N ASP A 29 3.33 -0.18 -9.79
CA ASP A 29 4.38 -1.04 -10.35
C ASP A 29 5.37 -1.44 -9.25
N ASN A 30 5.93 -2.65 -9.36
CA ASN A 30 6.97 -3.14 -8.46
C ASN A 30 8.35 -2.68 -8.92
N ASP A 31 8.49 -1.37 -9.11
CA ASP A 31 9.74 -0.70 -9.43
C ASP A 31 9.94 0.54 -8.55
N LYS A 32 11.05 1.24 -8.75
CA LYS A 32 11.41 2.41 -7.95
C LYS A 32 10.36 3.54 -8.04
N ALA A 33 9.75 3.74 -9.20
CA ALA A 33 8.75 4.78 -9.39
C ALA A 33 7.42 4.38 -8.71
N GLY A 34 6.99 3.14 -8.89
CA GLY A 34 5.80 2.58 -8.25
C GLY A 34 5.93 2.53 -6.72
N HIS A 35 7.11 2.22 -6.17
CA HIS A 35 7.37 2.30 -4.72
C HIS A 35 7.23 3.74 -4.19
N SER A 36 7.73 4.73 -4.93
CA SER A 36 7.62 6.14 -4.54
C SER A 36 6.17 6.61 -4.56
N ALA A 37 5.41 6.20 -5.59
CA ALA A 37 3.98 6.48 -5.68
C ALA A 37 3.18 5.78 -4.58
N PHE A 38 3.53 4.54 -4.25
CA PHE A 38 2.91 3.78 -3.16
C PHE A 38 3.12 4.47 -1.81
N ILE A 39 4.34 4.90 -1.50
CA ILE A 39 4.65 5.66 -0.27
C ILE A 39 3.84 6.96 -0.22
N GLY A 40 3.73 7.69 -1.33
CA GLY A 40 2.89 8.89 -1.41
C GLY A 40 1.42 8.60 -1.15
N TRP A 41 0.91 7.46 -1.61
CA TRP A 41 -0.47 7.03 -1.41
C TRP A 41 -0.77 6.59 0.03
N LEU A 42 0.20 5.95 0.71
CA LEU A 42 0.07 5.52 2.11
C LEU A 42 -0.23 6.68 3.07
N GLY A 43 0.21 7.90 2.73
CA GLY A 43 -0.03 9.09 3.55
C GLY A 43 0.85 9.17 4.80
N LEU A 44 0.36 9.87 5.84
CA LEU A 44 1.10 10.28 7.03
C LEU A 44 1.76 9.12 7.82
N PRO A 45 2.81 9.41 8.61
CA PRO A 45 3.56 8.41 9.38
C PRO A 45 2.65 7.71 10.41
N GLY A 46 2.39 6.42 10.21
CA GLY A 46 1.58 5.60 11.13
C GLY A 46 0.82 4.44 10.49
N ALA A 47 0.80 4.33 9.15
CA ALA A 47 0.17 3.19 8.49
C ALA A 47 0.91 1.88 8.79
N ARG A 48 0.15 0.84 9.17
CA ARG A 48 0.67 -0.52 9.30
C ARG A 48 0.46 -1.26 7.99
N ILE A 49 1.57 -1.65 7.36
CA ILE A 49 1.56 -2.47 6.16
C ILE A 49 1.51 -3.94 6.57
N VAL A 50 0.57 -4.69 5.99
CA VAL A 50 0.44 -6.14 6.15
C VAL A 50 0.47 -6.76 4.77
N THR A 51 1.43 -7.67 4.55
CA THR A 51 1.55 -8.41 3.29
C THR A 51 0.91 -9.78 3.45
N SER A 52 0.10 -10.23 2.49
CA SER A 52 -0.32 -11.64 2.44
C SER A 52 0.85 -12.52 1.99
N ARG A 53 0.81 -13.79 2.41
CA ARG A 53 1.82 -14.80 2.09
C ARG A 53 1.36 -15.62 0.89
#